data_AF-A0A966KF42-F1
#
_entry.id   AF-A0A966KF42-F1
#
_cell.length_a   1.000
_cell.length_b   1.000
_cell.length_c   1.000
_cell.angle_alpha   90.00
_cell.angle_beta   90.00
_cell.angle_gamma   90.00
#
_symmetry.space_group_name_H-M   'P 1'
#
loop_
_entity.id
_entity.type
_entity.pdbx_description
1 polymer ?
#
loop_
_entity_poly.entity_id
_entity_poly.type
_entity_poly.pdbx_seq_one_letter_code
_entity_poly.pdbx_strand_id
1 'polypeptide(L)'
;MNKPTDLNILKDCAIADISLADWGRKEIAIAETEMPGLMAIREEFAASQPLRGARITGSLHMTIQTAVLIETLEALGAEVRWASCNIFSTQDHAAAAIAANGTPV
;
A
#
# COMPACT_ATOMS: atom_id res chain seq x y z
N MET A 1 -7.45 4.48 20.96
CA MET A 1 -7.12 3.10 21.36
C MET A 1 -5.98 2.68 20.45
N ASN A 2 -4.74 2.97 20.86
CA ASN A 2 -3.58 2.84 19.98
C ASN A 2 -3.25 1.35 19.84
N LYS A 3 -3.38 0.80 18.64
CA LYS A 3 -2.85 -0.53 18.33
C LYS A 3 -1.34 -0.52 18.64
N PRO A 4 -0.79 -1.58 19.25
CA PRO A 4 0.64 -1.67 19.44
C PRO A 4 1.30 -1.61 18.06
N THR A 5 2.11 -0.56 17.84
CA THR A 5 2.94 -0.42 16.65
C THR A 5 3.97 -1.52 16.72
N ASP A 6 3.73 -2.62 15.99
CA ASP A 6 4.62 -3.77 16.02
C ASP A 6 5.95 -3.36 15.39
N LEU A 7 6.93 -3.02 16.24
CA LEU A 7 8.23 -2.44 15.87
C LEU A 7 9.02 -3.29 14.87
N ASN A 8 8.67 -4.56 14.70
CA ASN A 8 9.28 -5.45 13.71
C ASN A 8 8.83 -5.15 12.27
N ILE A 9 7.63 -4.60 12.04
CA ILE A 9 7.15 -4.22 10.70
C ILE A 9 7.99 -3.08 10.13
N LEU A 10 8.37 -2.12 10.97
CA LEU A 10 9.18 -0.97 10.57
C LEU A 10 10.63 -1.32 10.23
N LYS A 11 11.13 -2.51 10.61
CA LYS A 11 12.52 -2.88 10.34
C LYS A 11 12.83 -3.02 8.85
N ASP A 12 11.80 -3.22 8.02
CA ASP A 12 11.94 -3.46 6.58
C ASP A 12 11.30 -2.35 5.72
N CYS A 13 11.02 -1.19 6.32
CA CYS A 13 10.49 -0.01 5.64
C CYS A 13 11.41 1.20 5.85
N ALA A 14 11.48 2.11 4.87
CA ALA A 14 12.25 3.35 4.95
C ALA A 14 11.42 4.54 4.49
N ILE A 15 10.64 5.10 5.41
CA ILE A 15 9.69 6.20 5.17
C ILE A 15 10.04 7.44 5.99
N ALA A 16 9.44 8.59 5.65
CA ALA A 16 9.71 9.86 6.33
C ALA A 16 9.11 9.92 7.75
N ASP A 17 7.83 9.60 7.92
CA ASP A 17 7.13 9.69 9.21
C ASP A 17 5.93 8.73 9.29
N ILE A 18 6.02 7.71 10.16
CA ILE A 18 4.94 6.74 10.37
C ILE A 18 3.68 7.35 11.01
N SER A 19 3.79 8.50 11.69
CA SER A 19 2.64 9.15 12.35
C SER A 19 1.58 9.64 11.35
N LEU A 20 1.95 9.76 10.08
CA LEU A 20 1.07 10.17 8.98
C LEU A 20 0.14 9.05 8.48
N ALA A 21 0.29 7.81 8.97
CA ALA A 21 -0.45 6.64 8.48
C ALA A 21 -1.97 6.80 8.56
N ASP A 22 -2.50 7.38 9.64
CA ASP A 22 -3.95 7.58 9.81
C ASP A 22 -4.51 8.59 8.80
N TRP A 23 -3.72 9.60 8.42
CA TRP A 23 -4.08 10.53 7.35
C TRP A 23 -4.04 9.83 6.00
N GLY A 24 -2.96 9.12 5.69
CA GLY A 24 -2.85 8.36 4.45
C GLY A 24 -3.96 7.35 4.27
N ARG A 25 -4.39 6.69 5.36
CA ARG A 25 -5.51 5.75 5.32
C ARG A 25 -6.83 6.41 4.94
N LYS A 26 -7.08 7.64 5.41
CA LYS A 26 -8.28 8.40 5.02
C LYS A 26 -8.24 8.78 3.54
N GLU A 27 -7.08 9.19 3.03
CA GLU A 27 -6.94 9.54 1.62
C GLU A 27 -7.01 8.32 0.69
N ILE A 28 -6.47 7.17 1.11
CA ILE A 28 -6.64 5.90 0.39
C ILE A 28 -8.12 5.55 0.29
N ALA A 29 -8.89 5.65 1.37
CA ALA A 29 -10.33 5.39 1.35
C ALA A 29 -11.10 6.33 0.40
N ILE A 30 -10.67 7.59 0.27
CA ILE A 30 -11.23 8.52 -0.73
C ILE A 30 -10.82 8.10 -2.14
N ALA A 31 -9.56 7.72 -2.35
CA ALA A 31 -9.08 7.30 -3.67
C ALA A 31 -9.75 6.00 -4.16
N GLU A 32 -10.10 5.07 -3.28
CA GLU A 32 -10.86 3.88 -3.63
C GLU A 32 -12.20 4.23 -4.30
N THR A 33 -12.89 5.32 -3.88
CA THR A 33 -14.14 5.75 -4.52
C THR A 33 -13.94 6.31 -5.93
N GLU A 34 -12.75 6.82 -6.22
CA GLU A 34 -12.37 7.39 -7.53
C GLU A 34 -11.62 6.39 -8.43
N MET A 35 -11.41 5.16 -7.98
CA MET A 35 -10.71 4.11 -8.73
C MET A 35 -11.58 2.86 -8.96
N PRO A 36 -12.79 3.00 -9.55
CA PRO A 36 -13.76 1.91 -9.65
C PRO A 36 -13.24 0.71 -10.43
N GLY A 37 -12.35 0.92 -11.41
CA GLY A 37 -11.74 -0.18 -12.17
C GLY A 37 -10.86 -1.09 -11.30
N LEU A 38 -10.04 -0.53 -10.40
CA LEU A 38 -9.24 -1.34 -9.48
C LEU A 38 -10.13 -2.02 -8.43
N MET A 39 -11.16 -1.34 -7.95
CA MET A 39 -12.07 -1.92 -6.96
C MET A 39 -12.86 -3.09 -7.54
N ALA A 40 -13.31 -2.98 -8.79
CA ALA A 40 -13.96 -4.08 -9.50
C ALA A 40 -13.02 -5.28 -9.71
N ILE A 41 -11.76 -5.04 -10.11
CA ILE A 41 -10.75 -6.11 -10.22
C ILE A 41 -10.52 -6.79 -8.87
N ARG A 42 -10.42 -6.00 -7.79
CA ARG A 42 -10.24 -6.52 -6.43
C ARG A 42 -11.42 -7.42 -6.05
N GLU A 43 -12.65 -6.96 -6.27
CA GLU A 43 -13.88 -7.73 -5.97
C GLU A 43 -13.98 -9.02 -6.80
N GLU A 44 -13.74 -8.94 -8.11
CA GLU A 44 -13.87 -10.07 -9.04
C GLU A 44 -12.85 -11.18 -8.73
N PHE A 45 -11.59 -10.81 -8.45
CA PHE A 45 -10.50 -11.77 -8.39
C PHE A 45 -10.01 -12.12 -6.97
N ALA A 46 -10.44 -11.41 -5.93
CA ALA A 46 -10.00 -11.70 -4.56
C ALA A 46 -10.28 -13.15 -4.14
N ALA A 47 -11.41 -13.74 -4.50
CA ALA A 47 -11.72 -15.13 -4.11
C ALA A 47 -10.80 -16.16 -4.79
N SER A 48 -10.37 -15.90 -6.03
CA SER A 48 -9.53 -16.83 -6.79
C SER A 48 -8.04 -16.72 -6.47
N GLN A 49 -7.62 -15.63 -5.82
CA GLN A 49 -6.23 -15.36 -5.43
C GLN A 49 -5.24 -15.62 -6.58
N PRO A 50 -5.42 -14.98 -7.76
CA PRO A 50 -4.66 -15.32 -8.96
C PRO A 50 -3.17 -15.00 -8.84
N LEU A 51 -2.78 -14.11 -7.91
CA LEU A 51 -1.39 -13.75 -7.65
C LEU A 51 -0.78 -14.50 -6.47
N ARG A 52 -1.46 -15.54 -5.93
CA ARG A 52 -0.94 -16.32 -4.81
C ARG A 52 0.46 -16.87 -5.10
N GLY A 53 1.42 -16.49 -4.28
CA GLY A 53 2.83 -16.89 -4.40
C GLY A 53 3.66 -16.02 -5.36
N ALA A 54 3.05 -15.02 -6.01
CA ALA A 54 3.79 -14.02 -6.76
C ALA A 54 4.52 -13.08 -5.79
N ARG A 55 5.79 -12.79 -6.10
CA ARG A 55 6.62 -11.81 -5.37
C ARG A 55 6.87 -10.62 -6.28
N ILE A 56 6.28 -9.48 -5.97
CA ILE A 56 6.25 -8.30 -6.83
C ILE A 56 7.10 -7.19 -6.20
N THR A 57 8.06 -6.68 -6.95
CA THR A 57 8.79 -5.44 -6.61
C THR A 57 8.32 -4.33 -7.54
N GLY A 58 7.77 -3.25 -6.99
CA GLY A 58 7.32 -2.10 -7.75
C GLY A 58 8.26 -0.91 -7.66
N SER A 59 8.41 -0.19 -8.77
CA SER A 59 9.07 1.12 -8.84
C SER A 59 8.22 2.10 -9.64
N LEU A 60 7.19 2.63 -8.97
CA LEU A 60 6.31 3.70 -9.47
C LEU A 60 6.26 4.81 -8.41
N HIS A 61 5.68 5.96 -8.73
CA HIS A 61 5.49 7.03 -7.75
C HIS A 61 4.75 6.50 -6.52
N MET A 62 5.28 6.74 -5.32
CA MET A 62 4.63 6.29 -4.09
C MET A 62 3.54 7.28 -3.66
N THR A 63 2.43 7.28 -4.39
CA THR A 63 1.25 8.14 -4.15
C THR A 63 0.10 7.35 -3.52
N ILE A 64 -0.97 8.06 -3.15
CA ILE A 64 -2.23 7.47 -2.67
C ILE A 64 -2.85 6.52 -3.69
N GLN A 65 -2.82 6.85 -4.98
CA GLN A 65 -3.37 5.98 -6.03
C GLN A 65 -2.54 4.69 -6.18
N THR A 66 -1.22 4.79 -6.03
CA THR A 66 -0.35 3.61 -6.03
C THR A 66 -0.54 2.77 -4.78
N ALA A 67 -0.88 3.35 -3.63
CA ALA A 67 -1.28 2.58 -2.45
C ALA A 67 -2.51 1.69 -2.73
N VAL A 68 -3.53 2.22 -3.44
CA VAL A 68 -4.70 1.44 -3.87
C VAL A 68 -4.30 0.29 -4.81
N LEU A 69 -3.35 0.52 -5.72
CA LEU A 69 -2.78 -0.53 -6.56
C LEU A 69 -2.07 -1.62 -5.73
N ILE A 70 -1.19 -1.23 -4.81
CA ILE A 70 -0.44 -2.14 -3.93
C ILE A 70 -1.41 -3.05 -3.17
N GLU A 71 -2.40 -2.46 -2.49
CA GLU A 71 -3.39 -3.20 -1.72
C GLU A 71 -4.28 -4.08 -2.60
N THR A 72 -4.47 -3.72 -3.87
CA THR A 72 -5.15 -4.59 -4.83
C THR A 72 -4.29 -5.81 -5.16
N LEU A 73 -3.00 -5.64 -5.45
CA LEU A 73 -2.09 -6.77 -5.70
C LEU A 73 -2.03 -7.72 -4.50
N GLU A 74 -1.94 -7.18 -3.29
CA GLU A 74 -1.96 -7.96 -2.04
C GLU A 74 -3.30 -8.68 -1.84
N ALA A 75 -4.43 -8.00 -2.07
CA ALA A 75 -5.75 -8.62 -2.00
C ALA A 75 -5.94 -9.75 -3.01
N LEU A 76 -5.18 -9.75 -4.12
CA LEU A 76 -5.15 -10.84 -5.11
C LEU A 76 -4.12 -11.94 -4.78
N GLY A 77 -3.40 -11.84 -3.66
CA GLY A 77 -2.53 -12.87 -3.11
C GLY A 77 -1.02 -12.66 -3.31
N ALA A 78 -0.59 -11.51 -3.83
CA ALA A 78 0.83 -11.22 -4.03
C ALA A 78 1.53 -10.81 -2.73
N GLU A 79 2.82 -11.14 -2.62
CA GLU A 79 3.75 -10.50 -1.68
C GLU A 79 4.38 -9.28 -2.38
N VAL A 80 4.20 -8.09 -1.83
CA VAL A 80 4.61 -6.83 -2.47
C VAL A 80 5.73 -6.15 -1.70
N ARG A 81 6.68 -5.57 -2.43
CA ARG A 81 7.66 -4.59 -1.93
C ARG A 81 7.69 -3.40 -2.88
N TRP A 82 7.87 -2.20 -2.37
CA TRP A 82 7.80 -1.00 -3.20
C TRP A 82 8.94 -0.04 -2.96
N ALA A 83 9.25 0.77 -3.97
CA ALA A 83 10.12 1.93 -3.86
C ALA A 83 9.65 3.00 -4.85
N SER A 84 9.82 4.28 -4.52
CA SER A 84 9.46 5.35 -5.45
C SER A 84 10.44 5.43 -6.63
N CYS A 85 9.96 5.62 -7.85
CA CYS A 85 10.82 5.81 -9.02
C CYS A 85 11.29 7.26 -9.23
N ASN A 86 10.83 8.19 -8.39
CA ASN A 86 11.23 9.60 -8.46
C ASN A 86 11.36 10.22 -7.07
N ILE A 87 12.48 10.91 -6.85
CA ILE A 87 12.93 11.45 -5.57
C ILE A 87 12.00 12.50 -4.92
N PHE A 88 11.06 13.08 -5.66
CA PHE A 88 10.12 14.10 -5.15
C PHE A 88 8.65 13.70 -5.27
N SER A 89 8.37 12.51 -5.78
CA SER A 89 7.00 12.08 -6.10
C SER A 89 6.29 11.35 -4.97
N THR A 90 7.02 10.97 -3.91
CA THR A 90 6.45 10.28 -2.76
C THR A 90 5.51 11.20 -2.01
N GLN A 91 4.30 10.71 -1.75
CA GLN A 91 3.40 11.27 -0.76
C GLN A 91 3.65 10.54 0.56
N ASP A 92 4.29 11.20 1.52
CA ASP A 92 4.77 10.53 2.74
C ASP A 92 3.67 9.86 3.56
N HIS A 93 2.47 10.44 3.57
CA HIS A 93 1.31 9.85 4.24
C HIS A 93 0.83 8.57 3.54
N ALA A 94 0.93 8.49 2.20
CA ALA A 94 0.66 7.25 1.47
C ALA A 94 1.67 6.15 1.83
N ALA A 95 2.97 6.48 1.82
CA ALA A 95 4.03 5.56 2.21
C ALA A 95 3.86 5.09 3.67
N ALA A 96 3.54 6.01 4.59
CA ALA A 96 3.25 5.68 5.99
C ALA A 96 2.06 4.74 6.14
N ALA A 97 0.99 4.96 5.38
CA ALA A 97 -0.20 4.10 5.44
C ALA A 97 0.04 2.69 4.89
N ILE A 98 0.91 2.54 3.87
CA ILE A 98 1.34 1.24 3.32
C ILE A 98 2.28 0.53 4.30
N ALA A 99 3.28 1.23 4.84
CA ALA A 99 4.20 0.67 5.85
C ALA A 99 3.45 0.22 7.12
N ALA A 100 2.47 1.01 7.59
CA ALA A 100 1.64 0.67 8.74
C ALA A 100 0.77 -0.59 8.52
N ASN A 101 0.49 -0.95 7.27
CA ASN A 101 -0.24 -2.17 6.91
C ASN A 101 0.67 -3.42 6.81
N GLY A 102 1.99 -3.26 6.99
CA GLY A 102 2.93 -4.38 6.92
C GLY A 102 3.73 -4.47 5.62
N THR A 103 3.45 -3.62 4.63
CA THR A 103 4.06 -3.71 3.31
C THR A 103 5.40 -2.96 3.27
N PRO A 104 6.52 -3.62 2.90
CA PRO A 104 7.82 -2.97 2.74
C PRO A 104 7.81 -1.87 1.67
N VAL A 105 8.10 -0.63 2.07
CA VAL A 105 8.12 0.57 1.22
C VAL A 105 9.19 1.57 1.66
#